data_AF-A6Q296-F1
#
_entry.id   AF-A6Q296-F1
#
_cell.length_a   1.000
_cell.length_b   1.000
_cell.length_c   1.000
_cell.angle_alpha   90.00
_cell.angle_beta   90.00
_cell.angle_gamma   90.00
#
_symmetry.space_group_name_H-M   'P 1'
#
loop_
_entity.id
_entity.type
_entity.pdbx_description
1 polymer ?
#
loop_
_entity_poly.entity_id
_entity_poly.type
_entity_poly.pdbx_seq_one_letter_code
_entity_poly.pdbx_strand_id
1 'polypeptide(L)'
;MEKNIYQMVLYNAINPFFIFDSDGNLVDYNNEGEYLLTFLDKEEIFQIAIENATHFPGFKNTFIDLSLPQMNFCAISVGYIDDENICIQFQKHVCKKSFTITDKLQSANIFTLIDIALNANMIDEAKLVREYDISIPEFKLDIDHFLKILNKILKHCKNSQKVIIKVMYATGRHIKIENKKYAVVAIDIVAEDTNFTKIDLQSEELLIDPIKNGFHVELPLIL
;
A
#
# COMPACT_ATOMS: atom_id res chain seq x y z
N MET A 1 -6.87 -21.18 -26.29
CA MET A 1 -6.41 -20.19 -27.27
C MET A 1 -5.18 -19.53 -26.66
N GLU A 2 -4.02 -19.55 -27.32
CA GLU A 2 -2.83 -18.86 -26.80
C GLU A 2 -3.13 -17.37 -26.67
N LYS A 3 -2.92 -16.82 -25.46
CA LYS A 3 -3.07 -15.38 -25.23
C LYS A 3 -1.96 -14.65 -26.00
N ASN A 4 -2.32 -13.61 -26.74
CA ASN A 4 -1.31 -12.80 -27.42
C ASN A 4 -0.48 -11.99 -26.40
N ILE A 5 0.67 -11.46 -26.82
CA ILE A 5 1.57 -10.75 -25.90
C ILE A 5 0.91 -9.55 -25.22
N TYR A 6 -0.01 -8.84 -25.88
CA TYR A 6 -0.74 -7.72 -25.30
C TYR A 6 -1.69 -8.17 -24.19
N GLN A 7 -2.42 -9.26 -24.41
CA GLN A 7 -3.26 -9.89 -23.40
C GLN A 7 -2.40 -10.32 -22.21
N MET A 8 -1.25 -10.97 -22.44
CA MET A 8 -0.34 -11.34 -21.37
C MET A 8 0.12 -10.13 -20.54
N VAL A 9 0.46 -9.01 -21.18
CA VAL A 9 0.82 -7.76 -20.48
C VAL A 9 -0.35 -7.25 -19.63
N LEU A 10 -1.58 -7.26 -20.15
CA LEU A 10 -2.78 -6.80 -19.42
C LEU A 10 -3.10 -7.70 -18.21
N TYR A 11 -3.06 -9.02 -18.38
CA TYR A 11 -3.33 -9.96 -17.29
C TYR A 11 -2.28 -9.92 -16.18
N ASN A 12 -1.04 -9.51 -16.49
CA ASN A 12 0.04 -9.35 -15.51
C ASN A 12 0.25 -7.88 -15.07
N ALA A 13 -0.61 -6.96 -15.51
CA ALA A 13 -0.49 -5.55 -15.13
C ALA A 13 -0.83 -5.34 -13.65
N ILE A 14 -0.08 -4.46 -13.00
CA ILE A 14 -0.24 -4.16 -11.57
C ILE A 14 -1.49 -3.32 -11.24
N ASN A 15 -2.14 -2.75 -12.26
CA ASN A 15 -3.36 -1.98 -12.11
C ASN A 15 -4.55 -2.90 -12.40
N PRO A 16 -5.53 -3.02 -11.50
CA PRO A 16 -6.68 -3.88 -11.73
C PRO A 16 -7.54 -3.31 -12.84
N PHE A 17 -8.03 -4.18 -13.71
CA PHE A 17 -9.07 -3.83 -14.70
C PHE A 17 -10.24 -4.80 -14.62
N PHE A 18 -11.40 -4.33 -15.05
CA PHE A 18 -12.62 -5.09 -15.18
C PHE A 18 -13.32 -4.73 -16.48
N ILE A 19 -13.90 -5.73 -17.13
CA ILE A 19 -14.78 -5.59 -18.28
C ILE A 19 -16.15 -6.11 -17.87
N PHE A 20 -17.17 -5.29 -18.08
CA PHE A 20 -18.56 -5.65 -17.85
C PHE A 20 -19.34 -5.57 -19.15
N ASP A 21 -20.34 -6.44 -19.29
CA ASP A 21 -21.35 -6.31 -20.33
C ASP A 21 -22.41 -5.27 -19.95
N SER A 22 -23.32 -4.99 -20.88
CA SER A 22 -24.43 -4.04 -20.70
C SER A 22 -25.43 -4.42 -19.60
N ASP A 23 -25.48 -5.68 -19.19
CA ASP A 23 -26.32 -6.17 -18.09
C ASP A 23 -25.61 -6.09 -16.73
N GLY A 24 -24.33 -5.67 -16.70
CA GLY A 24 -23.50 -5.58 -15.50
C GLY A 24 -22.86 -6.91 -15.10
N ASN A 25 -22.88 -7.92 -15.96
CA ASN A 25 -22.14 -9.15 -15.70
C ASN A 25 -20.65 -8.91 -15.94
N LEU A 26 -19.83 -9.48 -15.05
CA LEU A 26 -18.38 -9.43 -15.17
C LEU A 26 -17.91 -10.37 -16.29
N VAL A 27 -17.35 -9.80 -17.35
CA VAL A 27 -16.88 -10.51 -18.55
C VAL A 27 -15.42 -10.93 -18.39
N ASP A 28 -14.56 -10.03 -17.89
CA ASP A 28 -13.12 -10.30 -17.75
C ASP A 28 -12.46 -9.39 -16.72
N TYR A 29 -11.33 -9.83 -16.18
CA TYR A 29 -10.50 -9.09 -15.21
C TYR A 29 -9.09 -9.69 -15.17
N ASN A 30 -8.10 -8.92 -14.69
CA ASN A 30 -6.75 -9.44 -14.44
C ASN A 30 -6.55 -9.95 -13.02
N ASN A 31 -5.37 -10.52 -12.75
CA ASN A 31 -5.00 -11.05 -11.43
C ASN A 31 -5.16 -10.01 -10.30
N GLU A 32 -4.84 -8.74 -10.58
CA GLU A 32 -5.03 -7.66 -9.60
C GLU A 32 -6.50 -7.31 -9.39
N GLY A 33 -7.33 -7.44 -10.43
CA GLY A 33 -8.79 -7.31 -10.32
C GLY A 33 -9.38 -8.39 -9.41
N GLU A 34 -8.89 -9.63 -9.54
CA GLU A 34 -9.28 -10.73 -8.64
C GLU A 34 -8.99 -10.39 -7.17
N TYR A 35 -7.84 -9.77 -6.90
CA TYR A 35 -7.49 -9.33 -5.56
C TYR A 35 -8.39 -8.19 -5.06
N LEU A 36 -8.71 -7.22 -5.93
CA LEU A 36 -9.60 -6.11 -5.57
C LEU A 36 -11.02 -6.60 -5.21
N LEU A 37 -11.49 -7.68 -5.84
CA LEU A 37 -12.79 -8.31 -5.52
C LEU A 37 -12.89 -8.88 -4.10
N THR A 38 -11.78 -8.97 -3.36
CA THR A 38 -11.82 -9.32 -1.93
C THR A 38 -12.22 -8.14 -1.04
N PHE A 39 -12.24 -6.91 -1.59
CA PHE A 39 -12.52 -5.67 -0.87
C PHE A 39 -13.74 -4.91 -1.40
N LEU A 40 -14.02 -5.01 -2.70
CA LEU A 40 -15.15 -4.35 -3.37
C LEU A 40 -15.96 -5.37 -4.15
N ASP A 41 -17.28 -5.31 -4.04
CA ASP A 41 -18.16 -6.18 -4.79
C ASP A 41 -18.22 -5.75 -6.27
N LYS A 42 -18.44 -6.71 -7.17
CA LYS A 42 -18.48 -6.45 -8.62
C LYS A 42 -19.56 -5.42 -8.98
N GLU A 43 -20.67 -5.40 -8.26
CA GLU A 43 -21.76 -4.45 -8.43
C GLU A 43 -21.31 -3.02 -8.12
N GLU A 44 -20.50 -2.82 -7.07
CA GLU A 44 -19.93 -1.52 -6.73
C GLU A 44 -18.95 -1.05 -7.80
N ILE A 45 -18.09 -1.95 -8.28
CA ILE A 45 -17.13 -1.65 -9.35
C ILE A 45 -17.85 -1.26 -10.64
N PHE A 46 -18.90 -2.01 -11.01
CA PHE A 46 -19.72 -1.70 -12.18
C PHE A 46 -20.39 -0.34 -12.04
N GLN A 47 -20.95 -0.04 -10.87
CA GLN A 47 -21.57 1.25 -10.58
C GLN A 47 -20.57 2.41 -10.74
N ILE A 48 -19.35 2.26 -10.21
CA ILE A 48 -18.26 3.24 -10.39
C ILE A 48 -17.95 3.43 -11.89
N ALA A 49 -17.94 2.35 -12.68
CA ALA A 49 -17.71 2.44 -14.12
C ALA A 49 -18.81 3.27 -14.80
N ILE A 50 -20.08 2.96 -14.56
CA ILE A 50 -21.21 3.68 -15.18
C ILE A 50 -21.22 5.17 -14.80
N GLU A 51 -21.00 5.50 -13.52
CA GLU A 51 -20.96 6.88 -13.04
C GLU A 51 -19.83 7.71 -13.66
N ASN A 52 -18.75 7.05 -14.05
CA ASN A 52 -17.55 7.70 -14.59
C ASN A 52 -17.39 7.52 -16.11
N ALA A 53 -18.31 6.83 -16.76
CA ALA A 53 -18.31 6.59 -18.20
C ALA A 53 -18.30 7.90 -19.00
N THR A 54 -17.77 7.81 -20.21
CA THR A 54 -17.77 8.92 -21.17
C THR A 54 -19.14 9.00 -21.84
N HIS A 55 -19.53 10.17 -22.37
CA HIS A 55 -20.64 10.26 -23.31
C HIS A 55 -20.19 10.06 -24.78
N PHE A 56 -18.89 9.98 -25.02
CA PHE A 56 -18.28 9.90 -26.35
C PHE A 56 -17.35 8.70 -26.46
N PRO A 57 -17.22 8.07 -27.64
CA PRO A 57 -16.30 6.94 -27.83
C PRO A 57 -14.88 7.26 -27.35
N GLY A 58 -14.31 6.39 -26.52
CA GLY A 58 -12.97 6.54 -25.95
C GLY A 58 -12.91 6.29 -24.45
N PHE A 59 -11.80 6.70 -23.83
CA PHE A 59 -11.54 6.57 -22.40
C PHE A 59 -11.58 7.94 -21.71
N LYS A 60 -12.21 8.01 -20.53
CA LYS A 60 -12.16 9.14 -19.59
C LYS A 60 -11.36 8.74 -18.38
N ASN A 61 -10.37 9.57 -18.08
CA ASN A 61 -9.60 9.49 -16.85
C ASN A 61 -10.24 10.41 -15.82
N THR A 62 -10.54 9.86 -14.64
CA THR A 62 -11.13 10.60 -13.52
C THR A 62 -10.25 10.41 -12.31
N PHE A 63 -9.86 11.50 -11.65
CA PHE A 63 -9.17 11.42 -10.36
C PHE A 63 -10.17 11.04 -9.28
N ILE A 64 -9.82 10.05 -8.48
CA ILE A 64 -10.60 9.58 -7.34
C ILE A 64 -9.67 9.42 -6.15
N ASP A 65 -10.23 9.36 -4.95
CA ASP A 65 -9.51 8.91 -3.75
C ASP A 65 -10.24 7.71 -3.19
N LEU A 66 -9.80 6.52 -3.58
CA LEU A 66 -10.33 5.25 -3.12
C LEU A 66 -9.26 4.55 -2.29
N SER A 67 -9.43 4.62 -0.98
CA SER A 67 -8.54 4.03 0.01
C SER A 67 -9.14 2.75 0.60
N LEU A 68 -8.50 1.62 0.35
CA LEU A 68 -8.84 0.29 0.86
C LEU A 68 -7.71 -0.21 1.77
N PRO A 69 -7.93 -1.21 2.65
CA PRO A 69 -6.94 -1.62 3.65
C PRO A 69 -5.53 -1.93 3.12
N GLN A 70 -5.38 -2.31 1.85
CA GLN A 70 -4.09 -2.62 1.22
C GLN A 70 -3.92 -2.03 -0.20
N MET A 71 -4.87 -1.21 -0.65
CA MET A 71 -4.89 -0.66 -2.01
C MET A 71 -5.40 0.77 -1.99
N ASN A 72 -4.62 1.70 -2.52
CA ASN A 72 -5.07 3.08 -2.71
C ASN A 72 -5.05 3.39 -4.19
N PHE A 73 -6.14 3.93 -4.71
CA PHE A 73 -6.26 4.35 -6.11
C PHE A 73 -6.47 5.86 -6.19
N CYS A 74 -5.67 6.51 -7.04
CA CYS A 74 -5.70 7.96 -7.23
C CYS A 74 -6.47 8.38 -8.49
N ALA A 75 -6.78 7.43 -9.37
CA ALA A 75 -7.55 7.69 -10.57
C ALA A 75 -8.18 6.40 -11.09
N ILE A 76 -9.15 6.56 -11.97
CA ILE A 76 -9.76 5.51 -12.77
C ILE A 76 -9.75 5.93 -14.23
N SER A 77 -9.66 4.94 -15.10
CA SER A 77 -9.81 5.08 -16.56
C SER A 77 -11.02 4.25 -16.97
N VAL A 78 -12.06 4.89 -17.49
CA VAL A 78 -13.30 4.22 -17.91
C VAL A 78 -13.52 4.46 -19.40
N GLY A 79 -13.87 3.43 -20.15
CA GLY A 79 -14.19 3.56 -21.58
C GLY A 79 -14.95 2.36 -22.13
N TYR A 80 -15.62 2.56 -23.25
CA TYR A 80 -16.29 1.49 -23.98
C TYR A 80 -15.27 0.74 -24.85
N ILE A 81 -15.29 -0.59 -24.77
CA ILE A 81 -14.49 -1.45 -25.66
C ILE A 81 -15.21 -1.60 -27.01
N ASP A 82 -16.52 -1.79 -26.92
CA ASP A 82 -17.46 -1.92 -28.03
C ASP A 82 -18.86 -1.47 -27.55
N ASP A 83 -19.89 -1.71 -28.35
CA ASP A 83 -21.27 -1.30 -28.06
C ASP A 83 -21.91 -2.07 -26.90
N GLU A 84 -21.33 -3.20 -26.48
CA GLU A 84 -21.89 -4.08 -25.45
C GLU A 84 -21.05 -4.09 -24.17
N ASN A 85 -19.77 -3.68 -24.22
CA ASN A 85 -18.82 -3.84 -23.15
C ASN A 85 -18.18 -2.53 -22.68
N ILE A 86 -18.19 -2.31 -21.36
CA ILE A 86 -17.50 -1.21 -20.69
C ILE A 86 -16.29 -1.72 -19.90
N CYS A 87 -15.20 -0.97 -19.92
CA CYS A 87 -13.98 -1.25 -19.18
C CYS A 87 -13.73 -0.18 -18.13
N ILE A 88 -13.32 -0.60 -16.93
CA ILE A 88 -12.74 0.25 -15.90
C ILE A 88 -11.37 -0.28 -15.49
N GLN A 89 -10.38 0.61 -15.43
CA GLN A 89 -9.06 0.34 -14.86
C GLN A 89 -8.81 1.28 -13.70
N PHE A 90 -8.41 0.75 -12.54
CA PHE A 90 -8.02 1.58 -11.40
C PHE A 90 -6.52 1.85 -11.43
N GLN A 91 -6.15 3.11 -11.28
CA GLN A 91 -4.77 3.56 -11.22
C GLN A 91 -4.34 3.62 -9.75
N LYS A 92 -3.46 2.69 -9.35
CA LYS A 92 -2.87 2.72 -8.01
C LYS A 92 -2.16 4.06 -7.79
N HIS A 93 -2.13 4.53 -6.54
CA HIS A 93 -1.21 5.59 -6.16
C HIS A 93 0.21 5.17 -6.56
N VAL A 94 0.76 5.80 -7.60
CA VAL A 94 2.21 5.83 -7.77
C VAL A 94 2.69 6.78 -6.69
N CYS A 95 3.34 6.29 -5.63
CA CYS A 95 3.83 7.10 -4.51
C CYS A 95 4.39 8.44 -5.02
N LYS A 96 3.68 9.55 -4.76
CA LYS A 96 4.08 10.90 -5.19
C LYS A 96 5.13 11.54 -4.28
N LYS A 97 5.62 10.83 -3.26
CA LYS A 97 6.70 11.32 -2.42
C LYS A 97 8.02 11.02 -3.12
N SER A 98 8.75 12.06 -3.50
CA SER A 98 10.16 11.91 -3.88
C SER A 98 10.91 11.49 -2.62
N PHE A 99 11.49 10.30 -2.65
CA PHE A 99 12.38 9.85 -1.60
C PHE A 99 13.78 10.35 -1.89
N THR A 100 14.47 10.80 -0.84
CA THR A 100 15.89 11.14 -0.91
C THR A 100 16.67 10.02 -0.21
N ILE A 101 17.74 9.52 -0.85
CA ILE A 101 18.69 8.64 -0.16
C ILE A 101 19.65 9.53 0.62
N THR A 102 19.72 9.35 1.94
CA THR A 102 20.80 9.92 2.74
C THR A 102 22.09 9.12 2.53
N ASP A 103 23.22 9.80 2.68
CA ASP A 103 24.57 9.28 2.80
C ASP A 103 24.83 8.45 4.08
N LYS A 104 23.87 8.39 5.01
CA LYS A 104 24.00 7.71 6.31
C LYS A 104 23.48 6.27 6.35
N LEU A 105 23.14 5.69 5.21
CA LEU A 105 22.58 4.35 5.15
C LEU A 105 23.54 3.29 5.73
N GLN A 106 23.05 2.48 6.66
CA GLN A 106 23.78 1.37 7.28
C GLN A 106 22.97 0.08 7.19
N SER A 107 23.65 -1.06 7.01
CA SER A 107 23.00 -2.37 7.04
C SER A 107 22.46 -2.63 8.44
N ALA A 108 21.19 -2.98 8.54
CA ALA A 108 20.57 -3.32 9.80
C ALA A 108 19.48 -4.39 9.63
N ASN A 109 19.28 -5.13 10.71
CA ASN A 109 18.15 -6.02 10.86
C ASN A 109 16.96 -5.25 11.45
N ILE A 110 15.87 -5.16 10.71
CA ILE A 110 14.69 -4.39 11.10
C ILE A 110 14.08 -4.88 12.41
N PHE A 111 14.11 -6.19 12.68
CA PHE A 111 13.58 -6.79 13.89
C PHE A 111 14.38 -6.34 15.12
N THR A 112 15.71 -6.31 15.01
CA THR A 112 16.59 -5.79 16.06
C THR A 112 16.29 -4.33 16.37
N LEU A 113 16.08 -3.50 15.34
CA LEU A 113 15.75 -2.08 15.54
C LEU A 113 14.39 -1.88 16.23
N ILE A 114 13.40 -2.73 15.90
CA ILE A 114 12.10 -2.70 16.56
C ILE A 114 12.25 -3.09 18.03
N ASP A 115 12.98 -4.15 18.35
CA ASP A 115 13.21 -4.56 19.74
C ASP A 115 13.97 -3.49 20.54
N ILE A 116 14.95 -2.82 19.94
CA ILE A 116 15.63 -1.68 20.57
C ILE A 116 14.62 -0.58 20.91
N ALA A 117 13.75 -0.20 19.96
CA ALA A 117 12.77 0.86 20.18
C ALA A 117 11.68 0.47 21.18
N LEU A 118 11.22 -0.78 21.18
CA LEU A 118 10.28 -1.31 22.17
C LEU A 118 10.85 -1.21 23.59
N ASN A 119 12.09 -1.66 23.78
CA ASN A 119 12.79 -1.58 25.06
C ASN A 119 13.01 -0.13 25.50
N ALA A 120 13.43 0.74 24.58
CA ALA A 120 13.64 2.16 24.88
C ALA A 120 12.35 2.89 25.34
N ASN A 121 11.18 2.45 24.87
CA ASN A 121 9.89 3.01 25.28
C ASN A 121 9.23 2.26 26.44
N MET A 122 9.87 1.22 26.96
CA MET A 122 9.38 0.39 28.06
C MET A 122 7.96 -0.17 27.77
N ILE A 123 7.76 -0.69 26.56
CA ILE A 123 6.50 -1.37 26.21
C ILE A 123 6.48 -2.74 26.89
N ASP A 124 5.41 -3.04 27.61
CA ASP A 124 5.28 -4.32 28.32
C ASP A 124 5.15 -5.49 27.32
N GLU A 125 6.03 -6.47 27.44
CA GLU A 125 6.07 -7.66 26.57
C GLU A 125 4.74 -8.44 26.58
N ALA A 126 4.05 -8.48 27.72
CA ALA A 126 2.76 -9.14 27.88
C ALA A 126 1.61 -8.53 27.05
N LYS A 127 1.81 -7.30 26.55
CA LYS A 127 0.82 -6.55 25.76
C LYS A 127 1.11 -6.62 24.26
N LEU A 128 2.24 -7.21 23.87
CA LEU A 128 2.75 -7.14 22.51
C LEU A 128 2.35 -8.37 21.69
N VAL A 129 1.89 -8.11 20.46
CA VAL A 129 1.68 -9.13 19.43
C VAL A 129 2.61 -8.80 18.26
N ARG A 130 3.47 -9.76 17.87
CA ARG A 130 4.43 -9.61 16.77
C ARG A 130 4.02 -10.51 15.61
N GLU A 131 3.85 -9.93 14.43
CA GLU A 131 3.55 -10.64 13.18
C GLU A 131 4.65 -10.33 12.16
N TYR A 132 5.75 -11.08 12.21
CA TYR A 132 6.95 -10.80 11.42
C TYR A 132 7.13 -11.79 10.28
N ASP A 133 7.31 -11.25 9.08
CA ASP A 133 7.83 -11.99 7.94
C ASP A 133 9.36 -12.13 8.08
N ILE A 134 9.80 -13.24 8.67
CA ILE A 134 11.21 -13.55 8.92
C ILE A 134 12.05 -13.73 7.65
N SER A 135 11.44 -13.74 6.46
CA SER A 135 12.17 -13.82 5.19
C SER A 135 12.82 -12.51 4.77
N ILE A 136 12.45 -11.39 5.40
CA ILE A 136 13.00 -10.07 5.11
C ILE A 136 14.50 -10.06 5.52
N PRO A 137 15.42 -9.81 4.57
CA PRO A 137 16.85 -9.80 4.86
C PRO A 137 17.25 -8.53 5.62
N GLU A 138 18.51 -8.47 6.04
CA GLU A 138 19.11 -7.18 6.40
C GLU A 138 19.14 -6.25 5.19
N PHE A 139 18.89 -4.98 5.44
CA PHE A 139 18.91 -3.94 4.40
C PHE A 139 19.42 -2.63 4.97
N LYS A 140 19.76 -1.73 4.06
CA LYS A 140 20.32 -0.43 4.35
C LYS A 140 19.22 0.58 4.65
N LEU A 141 19.32 1.24 5.81
CA LEU A 141 18.45 2.36 6.20
C LEU A 141 19.22 3.39 7.05
N ASP A 142 18.69 4.60 7.21
CA ASP A 142 19.16 5.53 8.24
C ASP A 142 18.62 5.06 9.60
N ILE A 143 19.48 4.39 10.36
CA ILE A 143 19.12 3.80 11.65
C ILE A 143 18.66 4.87 12.64
N ASP A 144 19.35 6.02 12.69
CA ASP A 144 19.05 7.10 13.64
C ASP A 144 17.69 7.73 13.34
N HIS A 145 17.42 8.00 12.06
CA HIS A 145 16.15 8.58 11.63
C HIS A 145 14.99 7.60 11.82
N PHE A 146 15.19 6.33 11.46
CA PHE A 146 14.21 5.28 11.68
C PHE A 146 13.86 5.12 13.16
N LEU A 147 14.87 4.98 14.03
CA LEU A 147 14.66 4.86 15.48
C LEU A 147 13.97 6.11 16.05
N LYS A 148 14.28 7.32 15.58
CA LYS A 148 13.58 8.55 16.01
C LYS A 148 12.09 8.49 15.68
N ILE A 149 11.73 8.06 14.48
CA ILE A 149 10.32 7.93 14.05
C ILE A 149 9.62 6.84 14.85
N LEU A 150 10.25 5.66 14.96
CA LEU A 150 9.69 4.53 15.67
C LEU A 150 9.46 4.86 17.15
N ASN A 151 10.43 5.52 17.79
CA ASN A 151 10.29 5.99 19.17
C ASN A 151 9.16 7.02 19.33
N LYS A 152 8.95 7.92 18.36
CA LYS A 152 7.81 8.84 18.41
C LYS A 152 6.49 8.08 18.39
N ILE A 153 6.34 7.10 17.49
CA ILE A 153 5.12 6.27 17.41
C ILE A 153 4.91 5.50 18.72
N LEU A 154 5.92 4.76 19.18
CA LEU A 154 5.82 3.89 20.36
C LEU A 154 5.61 4.64 21.67
N LYS A 155 6.05 5.89 21.80
CA LYS A 155 5.71 6.74 22.97
C LYS A 155 4.21 6.86 23.18
N HIS A 156 3.43 6.89 22.10
CA HIS A 156 1.97 6.96 22.17
C HIS A 156 1.33 5.60 22.48
N CYS A 157 2.02 4.49 22.17
CA CYS A 157 1.56 3.14 22.48
C CYS A 157 1.72 2.74 23.95
N LYS A 158 2.52 3.47 24.75
CA LYS A 158 2.97 3.06 26.09
C LYS A 158 1.85 2.64 27.05
N ASN A 159 0.72 3.34 27.01
CA ASN A 159 -0.41 3.09 27.92
C ASN A 159 -1.50 2.21 27.31
N SER A 160 -1.31 1.73 26.08
CA SER A 160 -2.26 0.82 25.44
C SER A 160 -2.35 -0.51 26.18
N GLN A 161 -3.50 -1.15 26.18
CA GLN A 161 -3.66 -2.51 26.69
C GLN A 161 -3.00 -3.55 25.79
N LYS A 162 -2.92 -3.26 24.49
CA LYS A 162 -2.33 -4.13 23.49
C LYS A 162 -1.66 -3.33 22.39
N VAL A 163 -0.50 -3.80 21.94
CA VAL A 163 0.25 -3.23 20.82
C VAL A 163 0.54 -4.36 19.83
N ILE A 164 0.12 -4.18 18.58
CA ILE A 164 0.35 -5.12 17.50
C ILE A 164 1.39 -4.49 16.58
N ILE A 165 2.48 -5.21 16.32
CA ILE A 165 3.50 -4.82 15.35
C ILE A 165 3.57 -5.90 14.28
N LYS A 166 3.28 -5.50 13.04
CA LYS A 166 3.37 -6.38 11.88
C LYS A 166 4.45 -5.88 10.94
N VAL A 167 5.35 -6.76 10.52
CA VAL A 167 6.43 -6.46 9.56
C VAL A 167 6.25 -7.38 8.38
N MET A 168 6.13 -6.82 7.17
CA MET A 168 5.79 -7.58 5.98
C MET A 168 6.51 -7.09 4.74
N TYR A 169 6.81 -8.02 3.83
CA TYR A 169 7.20 -7.68 2.47
C TYR A 169 5.97 -7.25 1.68
N ALA A 170 5.92 -6.00 1.24
CA ALA A 170 4.77 -5.48 0.51
C ALA A 170 4.87 -5.86 -0.98
N THR A 171 4.54 -7.10 -1.28
CA THR A 171 4.65 -7.70 -2.62
C THR A 171 3.99 -6.82 -3.70
N GLY A 172 4.71 -6.58 -4.80
CA GLY A 172 4.26 -5.73 -5.91
C GLY A 172 4.39 -4.23 -5.68
N ARG A 173 4.61 -3.77 -4.44
CA ARG A 173 4.87 -2.35 -4.12
C ARG A 173 6.34 -2.00 -4.33
N HIS A 174 6.57 -0.81 -4.85
CA HIS A 174 7.91 -0.30 -5.10
C HIS A 174 8.01 1.18 -4.77
N ILE A 175 9.09 1.56 -4.09
CA ILE A 175 9.48 2.96 -3.88
C ILE A 175 10.50 3.34 -4.95
N LYS A 176 10.29 4.50 -5.59
CA LYS A 176 11.19 5.02 -6.63
C LYS A 176 12.13 6.07 -6.02
N ILE A 177 13.43 5.81 -6.05
CA ILE A 177 14.47 6.75 -5.62
C ILE A 177 15.49 6.91 -6.74
N GLU A 178 15.76 8.16 -7.16
CA GLU A 178 16.72 8.46 -8.23
C GLU A 178 16.53 7.60 -9.50
N ASN A 179 15.26 7.43 -9.91
CA ASN A 179 14.86 6.57 -11.03
C ASN A 179 15.06 5.05 -10.87
N LYS A 180 15.54 4.56 -9.73
CA LYS A 180 15.58 3.14 -9.39
C LYS A 180 14.35 2.75 -8.57
N LYS A 181 13.82 1.55 -8.82
CA LYS A 181 12.72 0.96 -8.06
C LYS A 181 13.30 0.02 -7.01
N TYR A 182 12.89 0.20 -5.76
CA TYR A 182 13.21 -0.67 -4.64
C TYR A 182 11.93 -1.34 -4.18
N ALA A 183 12.02 -2.62 -3.82
CA ALA A 183 10.91 -3.30 -3.14
C ALA A 183 10.60 -2.62 -1.79
N VAL A 184 9.45 -2.91 -1.21
CA VAL A 184 8.98 -2.24 0.00
C VAL A 184 8.88 -3.22 1.16
N VAL A 185 9.45 -2.83 2.30
CA VAL A 185 9.14 -3.41 3.61
C VAL A 185 8.14 -2.49 4.30
N ALA A 186 7.03 -3.04 4.76
CA ALA A 186 6.00 -2.32 5.48
C ALA A 186 5.95 -2.73 6.95
N ILE A 187 5.68 -1.76 7.82
CA ILE A 187 5.52 -1.95 9.26
C ILE A 187 4.20 -1.32 9.69
N ASP A 188 3.29 -2.13 10.22
CA ASP A 188 2.10 -1.63 10.91
C ASP A 188 2.35 -1.64 12.42
N ILE A 189 2.03 -0.52 13.07
CA ILE A 189 2.06 -0.40 14.53
C ILE A 189 0.68 0.06 14.96
N VAL A 190 -0.07 -0.83 15.61
CA VAL A 190 -1.46 -0.60 16.03
C VAL A 190 -1.57 -0.74 17.53
N ALA A 191 -2.28 0.16 18.18
CA ALA A 191 -2.56 0.11 19.62
C ALA A 191 -4.07 0.25 19.87
N GLU A 192 -4.69 -0.75 20.51
CA GLU A 192 -6.17 -0.89 20.59
C GLU A 192 -6.89 0.35 21.15
N ASP A 193 -6.33 1.00 22.16
CA ASP A 193 -6.99 2.10 22.90
C ASP A 193 -6.32 3.47 22.69
N THR A 194 -5.48 3.62 21.67
CA THR A 194 -4.71 4.85 21.44
C THR A 194 -5.21 5.61 20.22
N ASN A 195 -5.55 6.88 20.42
CA ASN A 195 -5.94 7.76 19.33
C ASN A 195 -4.71 8.49 18.75
N PHE A 196 -4.28 8.08 17.56
CA PHE A 196 -3.12 8.65 16.85
C PHE A 196 -3.45 9.90 16.00
N THR A 197 -4.71 10.34 15.95
CA THR A 197 -5.20 11.42 15.03
C THR A 197 -4.54 12.80 15.20
N LYS A 198 -3.68 13.00 16.20
CA LYS A 198 -2.98 14.28 16.46
C LYS A 198 -1.48 14.26 16.20
N ILE A 199 -0.94 13.15 15.71
CA ILE A 199 0.50 12.99 15.55
C ILE A 199 0.84 13.24 14.07
N ASP A 200 1.38 14.42 13.80
CA ASP A 200 1.93 14.75 12.48
C ASP A 200 3.35 14.18 12.37
N LEU A 201 3.52 13.14 11.56
CA LEU A 201 4.82 12.55 11.23
C LEU A 201 5.09 12.74 9.75
N GLN A 202 6.12 13.52 9.46
CA GLN A 202 6.63 13.69 8.11
C GLN A 202 8.07 13.21 8.04
N SER A 203 8.38 12.57 6.92
CA SER A 203 9.70 12.05 6.59
C SER A 203 9.89 12.11 5.08
N GLU A 204 11.06 12.51 4.63
CA GLU A 204 11.46 12.45 3.21
C GLU A 204 12.07 11.09 2.84
N GLU A 205 12.33 10.25 3.85
CA GLU A 205 13.01 8.96 3.70
C GLU A 205 12.07 7.76 3.91
N LEU A 206 10.92 7.97 4.56
CA LEU A 206 9.90 6.96 4.87
C LEU A 206 8.52 7.47 4.44
N LEU A 207 7.65 6.56 3.97
CA LEU A 207 6.21 6.85 3.92
C LEU A 207 5.61 6.47 5.26
N ILE A 208 4.77 7.36 5.77
CA ILE A 208 4.13 7.20 7.07
C ILE A 208 2.69 7.64 6.87
N ASP A 209 1.77 6.69 6.97
CA ASP A 209 0.36 6.92 6.79
C ASP A 209 -0.37 6.58 8.11
N PRO A 210 -1.20 7.49 8.65
CA PRO A 210 -2.00 7.18 9.81
C PRO A 210 -3.07 6.14 9.45
N ILE A 211 -3.28 5.16 10.34
CA ILE A 211 -4.34 4.14 10.22
C ILE A 211 -5.23 4.15 11.46
N LYS A 212 -6.37 3.46 11.41
CA LYS A 212 -7.51 3.59 12.36
C LYS A 212 -7.15 3.53 13.86
N ASN A 213 -6.01 2.98 14.25
CA ASN A 213 -5.49 2.98 15.62
C ASN A 213 -3.95 2.89 15.63
N GLY A 214 -3.27 3.57 14.70
CA GLY A 214 -1.84 3.37 14.54
C GLY A 214 -1.21 4.10 13.37
N PHE A 215 -0.07 3.56 12.93
CA PHE A 215 0.67 4.01 11.76
C PHE A 215 1.08 2.84 10.87
N HIS A 216 1.00 3.07 9.56
CA HIS A 216 1.61 2.28 8.51
C HIS A 216 2.90 2.98 8.07
N VAL A 217 4.04 2.28 8.08
CA VAL A 217 5.35 2.82 7.71
C VAL A 217 5.94 1.98 6.58
N GLU A 218 6.22 2.60 5.42
CA GLU A 218 6.90 1.93 4.31
C GLU A 218 8.37 2.36 4.21
N LEU A 219 9.24 1.37 4.04
CA LEU A 219 10.68 1.52 3.84
C LEU A 219 11.12 0.93 2.50
N PRO A 220 12.03 1.58 1.76
CA PRO A 220 12.66 0.97 0.60
C PRO A 220 13.63 -0.13 1.04
N LEU A 221 13.49 -1.32 0.48
CA LEU A 221 14.43 -2.43 0.67
C LEU A 221 15.68 -2.20 -0.19
N ILE A 222 16.68 -1.56 0.40
CA ILE A 222 17.99 -1.28 -0.24
C ILE A 222 19.01 -2.30 0.26
N LEU A 223 19.48 -3.20 -0.61
CA LEU A 223 20.52 -4.18 -0.26
C LEU A 223 21.95 -3.58 -0.33
#